data_AF-A0A1D8RE19-F1
#
_entry.id   AF-A0A1D8RE19-F1
#
_cell.length_a   1.000
_cell.length_b   1.000
_cell.length_c   1.000
_cell.angle_alpha   90.00
_cell.angle_beta   90.00
_cell.angle_gamma   90.00
#
_symmetry.space_group_name_H-M   'P 1'
#
loop_
_entity.id
_entity.type
_entity.pdbx_description
1 polymer ?
#
loop_
_entity_poly.entity_id
_entity_poly.type
_entity_poly.pdbx_seq_one_letter_code
_entity_poly.pdbx_strand_id
1 'polypeptide(L)'
;MIVNKITGDYYIGSASTNRFYVRFSNHLIHFSGSKIVKLAVKKYDIENFAFLVLELYPDLITKENNKELLDLEDRYLKLLLPNYNILTEAGSSFGYKHTEVDRIKMKELYSDARKERIGGAPLLNKGKKLSLETIEKLRDKALSRSPMSEETKLKCIANTRPVILYNLNGTVYGKYSTIIEAAKAINCNEKTIRRALTTEKKWVKRQWIVKYNSNK
;
A
#
# COMPACT_ATOMS: atom_id res chain seq x y z
N MET A 1 -6.07 34.41 0.28
CA MET A 1 -4.86 34.24 -0.56
C MET A 1 -3.64 34.04 0.32
N ILE A 2 -2.71 33.18 -0.08
CA ILE A 2 -1.44 32.93 0.61
C ILE A 2 -0.32 33.20 -0.39
N VAL A 3 0.54 34.18 -0.12
CA VAL A 3 1.60 34.61 -1.04
C VAL A 3 2.97 34.29 -0.45
N ASN A 4 3.88 33.79 -1.27
CA ASN A 4 5.29 33.70 -0.95
C ASN A 4 5.99 35.01 -1.31
N LYS A 5 6.56 35.71 -0.32
CA LYS A 5 7.24 37.00 -0.50
C LYS A 5 8.54 36.89 -1.32
N ILE A 6 9.15 35.71 -1.37
CA ILE A 6 10.42 35.49 -2.09
C ILE A 6 10.14 35.23 -3.57
N THR A 7 9.25 34.29 -3.88
CA THR A 7 9.01 33.89 -5.27
C THR A 7 7.90 34.69 -5.95
N GLY A 8 7.03 35.35 -5.17
CA GLY A 8 5.83 35.99 -5.67
C GLY A 8 4.70 35.02 -6.03
N ASP A 9 4.92 33.71 -5.89
CA ASP A 9 3.89 32.69 -6.14
C ASP A 9 2.81 32.72 -5.05
N TYR A 10 1.58 32.39 -5.42
CA TYR A 10 0.46 32.41 -4.48
C TYR A 10 -0.55 31.29 -4.66
N TYR A 11 -1.31 31.08 -3.59
CA TYR A 11 -2.45 30.18 -3.49
C TYR A 11 -3.72 30.98 -3.21
N ILE A 12 -4.80 30.66 -3.93
CA ILE A 12 -6.12 31.24 -3.74
C ILE A 12 -7.06 30.16 -3.20
N GLY A 13 -7.94 30.56 -2.30
CA GLY A 13 -9.01 29.70 -1.82
C GLY A 13 -9.99 30.47 -0.96
N SER A 14 -11.21 29.96 -0.88
CA SER A 14 -12.25 30.49 0.00
C SER A 14 -12.20 29.87 1.40
N ALA A 15 -12.89 30.52 2.34
CA ALA A 15 -13.18 30.01 3.67
C ALA A 15 -14.60 30.43 4.06
N SER A 16 -15.35 29.53 4.69
CA SER A 16 -16.69 29.84 5.20
C SER A 16 -16.64 30.84 6.36
N THR A 17 -17.80 31.36 6.78
CA THR A 17 -17.92 32.38 7.84
C THR A 17 -17.08 32.02 9.06
N ASN A 18 -16.24 32.95 9.49
CA ASN A 18 -15.35 32.84 10.65
C ASN A 18 -14.35 31.68 10.60
N ARG A 19 -13.99 31.17 9.41
CA ARG A 19 -13.01 30.08 9.25
C ARG A 19 -11.68 30.50 8.64
N PHE A 20 -11.39 31.80 8.53
CA PHE A 20 -10.10 32.29 8.01
C PHE A 20 -8.91 31.78 8.83
N TYR A 21 -9.00 31.84 10.16
CA TYR A 21 -7.96 31.33 11.07
C TYR A 21 -7.72 29.83 10.90
N VAL A 22 -8.80 29.05 10.78
CA VAL A 22 -8.72 27.59 10.54
C VAL A 22 -8.06 27.31 9.19
N ARG A 23 -8.36 28.11 8.16
CA ARG A 23 -7.75 27.98 6.83
C ARG A 23 -6.26 28.31 6.86
N PHE A 24 -5.88 29.39 7.54
CA PHE A 24 -4.50 29.79 7.78
C PHE A 24 -3.71 28.67 8.47
N SER A 25 -4.20 28.20 9.63
CA SER A 25 -3.50 27.18 10.42
C SER A 25 -3.40 25.85 9.67
N ASN A 26 -4.45 25.42 8.97
CA ASN A 26 -4.41 24.17 8.21
C ASN A 26 -3.43 24.18 7.04
N HIS A 27 -3.25 25.30 6.35
CA HIS A 27 -2.31 25.39 5.23
C HIS A 27 -0.88 25.63 5.68
N LEU A 28 -0.65 26.57 6.62
CA LEU A 28 0.69 27.05 6.95
C LEU A 28 1.30 26.37 8.19
N ILE A 29 0.49 25.83 9.10
CA ILE A 29 0.97 25.25 10.38
C ILE A 29 0.79 23.73 10.38
N HIS A 30 -0.46 23.25 10.28
CA HIS A 30 -0.77 21.82 10.37
C HIS A 30 -0.47 21.06 9.08
N PHE A 31 -0.29 21.77 7.96
CA PHE A 31 0.00 21.20 6.65
C PHE A 31 -1.01 20.13 6.19
N SER A 32 -2.28 20.33 6.53
CA SER A 32 -3.44 19.49 6.16
C SER A 32 -4.18 20.00 4.92
N GLY A 33 -3.85 21.20 4.44
CA GLY A 33 -4.40 21.81 3.23
C GLY A 33 -3.68 21.41 1.94
N SER A 34 -3.22 22.41 1.17
CA SER A 34 -2.58 22.20 -0.12
C SER A 34 -1.19 21.59 0.05
N LYS A 35 -0.95 20.49 -0.67
CA LYS A 35 0.37 19.82 -0.69
C LYS A 35 1.45 20.74 -1.28
N ILE A 36 1.12 21.58 -2.27
CA ILE A 36 2.08 22.51 -2.89
C ILE A 36 2.48 23.59 -1.89
N VAL A 37 1.49 24.20 -1.21
CA VAL A 37 1.75 25.22 -0.18
C VAL A 37 2.61 24.64 0.95
N LYS A 38 2.30 23.42 1.42
CA LYS A 38 3.13 22.71 2.41
C LYS A 38 4.59 22.58 1.97
N LEU A 39 4.83 22.17 0.73
CA LEU A 39 6.19 22.01 0.20
C LEU A 39 6.90 23.36 0.09
N ALA A 40 6.18 24.41 -0.32
CA ALA A 40 6.71 25.76 -0.41
C ALA A 40 7.08 26.33 0.96
N VAL A 41 6.21 26.18 1.97
CA VAL A 41 6.48 26.61 3.35
C VAL A 41 7.68 25.87 3.94
N LYS A 42 7.82 24.56 3.67
CA LYS A 42 9.01 23.81 4.11
C LYS A 42 10.31 24.23 3.42
N LYS A 43 10.22 24.83 2.23
CA LYS A 43 11.39 25.25 1.45
C LYS A 43 11.84 26.67 1.79
N TYR A 44 10.89 27.56 2.05
CA TYR A 44 11.14 28.99 2.21
C TYR A 44 10.82 29.53 3.61
N ASP A 45 10.42 28.67 4.54
CA ASP A 45 9.97 29.01 5.90
C ASP A 45 8.69 29.86 5.94
N ILE A 46 7.92 29.71 7.03
CA ILE A 46 6.61 30.37 7.19
C ILE A 46 6.72 31.91 7.24
N GLU A 47 7.83 32.43 7.75
CA GLU A 47 8.09 33.88 7.87
C GLU A 47 8.07 34.59 6.52
N ASN A 48 8.34 33.85 5.45
CA ASN A 48 8.33 34.35 4.08
C ASN A 48 6.96 34.28 3.40
N PHE A 49 5.90 33.91 4.14
CA PHE A 49 4.54 33.88 3.62
C PHE A 49 3.67 35.00 4.21
N ALA A 50 2.76 35.52 3.39
CA ALA A 50 1.73 36.48 3.79
C ALA A 50 0.33 35.92 3.53
N PHE A 51 -0.57 36.08 4.49
CA PHE A 51 -1.97 35.71 4.36
C PHE A 51 -2.82 36.96 4.11
N LEU A 52 -3.46 37.02 2.95
CA LEU A 52 -4.21 38.20 2.48
C LEU A 52 -5.68 37.83 2.24
N VAL A 53 -6.58 38.69 2.70
CA VAL A 53 -8.02 38.59 2.43
C VAL A 53 -8.32 39.49 1.23
N LEU A 54 -8.79 38.89 0.13
CA LEU A 54 -9.08 39.63 -1.11
C LEU A 54 -10.46 40.28 -1.08
N GLU A 55 -11.47 39.51 -0.67
CA GLU A 55 -12.85 39.94 -0.64
C GLU A 55 -13.55 39.28 0.55
N LEU A 56 -14.43 40.04 1.22
CA LEU A 56 -15.29 39.55 2.28
C LEU A 56 -16.69 39.39 1.72
N TYR A 57 -17.21 38.16 1.81
CA TYR A 57 -18.58 37.89 1.44
C TYR A 57 -19.52 38.42 2.53
N PRO A 58 -20.55 39.23 2.19
CA PRO A 58 -21.34 39.98 3.16
C PRO A 58 -22.26 39.10 4.00
N ASP A 59 -22.79 38.01 3.42
CA ASP A 59 -23.78 37.16 4.10
C ASP A 59 -23.16 35.97 4.83
N LEU A 60 -23.93 35.38 5.76
CA LEU A 60 -23.56 34.13 6.41
C LEU A 60 -23.66 32.98 5.40
N ILE A 61 -22.60 32.18 5.31
CA ILE A 61 -22.51 31.09 4.33
C ILE A 61 -23.30 29.89 4.84
N THR A 62 -24.46 29.64 4.23
CA THR A 62 -25.27 28.42 4.41
C THR A 62 -24.92 27.39 3.33
N LYS A 63 -25.51 26.19 3.41
CA LYS A 63 -25.32 25.15 2.38
C LYS A 63 -25.84 25.59 1.01
N GLU A 64 -26.89 26.41 0.98
CA GLU A 64 -27.50 26.94 -0.25
C GLU A 64 -26.60 28.01 -0.90
N ASN A 65 -26.07 28.94 -0.09
CA ASN A 65 -25.26 30.06 -0.59
C ASN A 65 -23.80 29.71 -0.85
N ASN A 66 -23.36 28.50 -0.48
CA ASN A 66 -21.98 28.05 -0.71
C ASN A 66 -21.59 28.04 -2.20
N LYS A 67 -22.57 27.93 -3.11
CA LYS A 67 -22.31 28.02 -4.55
C LYS A 67 -21.74 29.38 -4.95
N GLU A 68 -22.28 30.46 -4.39
CA GLU A 68 -21.83 31.82 -4.69
C GLU A 68 -20.39 32.06 -4.23
N LEU A 69 -20.02 31.49 -3.07
CA LEU A 69 -18.65 31.51 -2.58
C LEU A 69 -17.69 30.77 -3.52
N LEU A 70 -18.11 29.62 -4.06
CA LEU A 70 -17.32 28.87 -5.04
C LEU A 70 -17.21 29.63 -6.36
N ASP A 71 -18.27 30.28 -6.83
CA ASP A 71 -18.26 31.09 -8.05
C ASP A 71 -17.32 32.30 -7.90
N LEU A 72 -17.24 32.90 -6.71
CA LEU A 72 -16.26 33.94 -6.39
C LEU A 72 -14.82 33.39 -6.39
N GLU A 73 -14.59 32.24 -5.77
CA GLU A 73 -13.27 31.60 -5.81
C GLU A 73 -12.85 31.30 -7.25
N ASP A 74 -13.75 30.76 -8.07
CA ASP A 74 -13.51 30.43 -9.47
C ASP A 74 -13.18 31.67 -10.30
N ARG A 75 -13.86 32.79 -10.05
CA ARG A 75 -13.55 34.09 -10.67
C ARG A 75 -12.10 34.50 -10.39
N TYR A 76 -11.66 34.42 -9.12
CA TYR A 76 -10.29 34.77 -8.76
C TYR A 76 -9.26 33.77 -9.28
N LEU A 77 -9.59 32.47 -9.33
CA LEU A 77 -8.71 31.45 -9.94
C LEU A 77 -8.47 31.74 -11.42
N LYS A 78 -9.53 32.09 -12.17
CA LYS A 78 -9.46 32.40 -13.61
C LYS A 78 -8.78 33.74 -13.88
N LEU A 79 -8.98 34.74 -13.03
CA LEU A 79 -8.39 36.06 -13.19
C LEU A 79 -6.89 36.07 -12.86
N LEU A 80 -6.50 35.41 -11.76
CA LEU A 80 -5.16 35.52 -11.20
C LEU A 80 -4.26 34.31 -11.53
N LEU A 81 -4.79 33.20 -12.02
CA LEU A 81 -4.03 32.01 -12.42
C LEU A 81 -2.92 31.59 -11.41
N PRO A 82 -3.28 31.29 -10.15
CA PRO A 82 -2.32 31.05 -9.08
C PRO A 82 -1.44 29.80 -9.28
N ASN A 83 -0.15 29.95 -8.98
CA ASN A 83 0.87 28.91 -9.18
C ASN A 83 0.73 27.71 -8.22
N TYR A 84 0.20 27.93 -7.01
CA TYR A 84 0.11 26.89 -5.99
C TYR A 84 -1.22 26.13 -5.98
N ASN A 85 -2.18 26.51 -6.82
CA ASN A 85 -3.43 25.78 -6.99
C ASN A 85 -3.24 24.67 -8.04
N ILE A 86 -3.66 23.45 -7.69
CA ILE A 86 -3.62 22.31 -8.61
C ILE A 86 -4.81 22.33 -9.57
N LEU A 87 -5.98 22.72 -9.05
CA LEU A 87 -7.21 22.81 -9.81
C LEU A 87 -7.36 24.22 -10.37
N THR A 88 -7.78 24.30 -11.63
CA THR A 88 -8.11 25.55 -12.32
C THR A 88 -9.52 26.03 -12.04
N GLU A 89 -10.35 25.18 -11.43
CA GLU A 89 -11.74 25.45 -11.08
C GLU A 89 -11.94 25.30 -9.57
N ALA A 90 -12.83 26.11 -9.01
CA ALA A 90 -13.17 26.02 -7.59
C ALA A 90 -13.97 24.74 -7.28
N GLY A 91 -13.74 24.16 -6.11
CA GLY A 91 -14.48 23.00 -5.62
C GLY A 91 -13.62 21.74 -5.44
N SER A 92 -14.26 20.58 -5.62
CA SER A 92 -13.64 19.27 -5.36
C SER A 92 -12.86 18.76 -6.55
N SER A 93 -11.75 18.07 -6.31
CA SER A 93 -11.03 17.31 -7.35
C SER A 93 -11.80 16.09 -7.86
N PHE A 94 -13.01 15.83 -7.33
CA PHE A 94 -13.83 14.70 -7.74
C PHE A 94 -14.26 14.85 -9.21
N GLY A 95 -13.82 13.93 -10.06
CA GLY A 95 -14.05 13.98 -11.51
C GLY A 95 -12.96 14.70 -12.30
N TYR A 96 -11.93 15.24 -11.65
CA TYR A 96 -10.79 15.84 -12.34
C TYR A 96 -10.10 14.82 -13.25
N LYS A 97 -9.98 15.16 -14.54
CA LYS A 97 -9.24 14.39 -15.52
C LYS A 97 -7.92 15.10 -15.78
N HIS A 98 -6.81 14.36 -15.65
CA HIS A 98 -5.48 14.89 -15.96
C HIS A 98 -5.42 15.45 -17.39
N THR A 99 -4.63 16.51 -17.58
CA THR A 99 -4.33 17.02 -18.91
C THR A 99 -3.55 15.99 -19.73
N GLU A 100 -3.53 16.13 -21.05
CA GLU A 100 -2.74 15.23 -21.89
C GLU A 100 -1.25 15.32 -21.59
N VAL A 101 -0.74 16.53 -21.31
CA VAL A 101 0.64 16.76 -20.89
C VAL A 101 0.96 16.03 -19.58
N ASP A 102 0.07 16.07 -18.59
CA ASP A 102 0.27 15.36 -17.33
C ASP A 102 0.23 13.84 -17.51
N ARG A 103 -0.65 13.34 -18.39
CA ARG A 103 -0.68 11.93 -18.77
C ARG A 103 0.63 11.48 -19.41
N ILE A 104 1.20 12.29 -20.30
CA ILE A 104 2.50 12.00 -20.93
C ILE A 104 3.60 11.95 -19.86
N LYS A 105 3.71 12.97 -19.00
CA LYS A 105 4.69 12.99 -17.89
C LYS A 105 4.55 11.77 -16.96
N MET A 106 3.32 11.40 -16.61
CA MET A 106 3.07 10.20 -15.80
C MET A 106 3.52 8.93 -16.52
N LYS A 107 3.31 8.82 -17.84
CA LYS A 107 3.75 7.68 -18.65
C LYS A 107 5.28 7.60 -18.74
N GLU A 108 5.96 8.74 -18.89
CA GLU A 108 7.44 8.81 -18.95
C GLU A 108 8.11 8.27 -17.69
N LEU A 109 7.50 8.46 -16.51
CA LEU A 109 7.98 7.89 -15.25
C LEU A 109 8.00 6.36 -15.25
N TYR A 110 7.24 5.70 -16.13
CA TYR A 110 7.18 4.24 -16.29
C TYR A 110 7.80 3.76 -17.62
N SER A 111 8.63 4.58 -18.25
CA SER A 111 9.37 4.21 -19.47
C SER A 111 10.16 2.92 -19.30
N ASP A 112 10.26 2.14 -20.39
CA ASP A 112 10.99 0.87 -20.38
C ASP A 112 12.48 1.09 -20.10
N ALA A 113 13.05 2.20 -20.56
CA ALA A 113 14.41 2.61 -20.21
C ALA A 113 14.63 2.79 -18.69
N ARG A 114 13.62 3.25 -17.93
CA ARG A 114 13.69 3.31 -16.46
C ARG A 114 13.53 1.92 -15.85
N LYS A 115 12.61 1.10 -16.35
CA LYS A 115 12.42 -0.28 -15.88
C LYS A 115 13.68 -1.12 -16.10
N GLU A 116 14.40 -0.93 -17.19
CA GLU A 116 15.68 -1.59 -17.43
C GLU A 116 16.78 -1.06 -16.52
N ARG A 117 16.78 0.24 -16.20
CA ARG A 117 17.73 0.81 -15.22
C ARG A 117 17.51 0.29 -13.80
N ILE A 118 16.24 0.20 -13.36
CA ILE A 118 15.87 -0.22 -12.00
C ILE A 118 15.81 -1.74 -11.88
N GLY A 119 15.23 -2.42 -12.87
CA GLY A 119 15.04 -3.86 -12.92
C GLY A 119 16.19 -4.63 -13.60
N GLY A 120 17.15 -3.93 -14.19
CA GLY A 120 18.34 -4.53 -14.78
C GLY A 120 19.31 -5.10 -13.75
N ALA A 121 20.30 -5.83 -14.28
CA ALA A 121 21.38 -6.47 -13.53
C ALA A 121 22.12 -5.59 -12.49
N PRO A 122 22.27 -4.25 -12.65
CA PRO A 122 22.97 -3.42 -11.68
C PRO A 122 22.27 -3.34 -10.32
N LEU A 123 20.93 -3.14 -10.28
CA LEU A 123 20.16 -2.91 -9.05
C LEU A 123 19.62 -4.20 -8.42
N LEU A 124 19.17 -5.16 -9.23
CA LEU A 124 18.57 -6.40 -8.72
C LEU A 124 19.57 -7.57 -8.60
N ASN A 125 20.87 -7.31 -8.80
CA ASN A 125 21.94 -8.32 -8.80
C ASN A 125 21.61 -9.54 -9.69
N LYS A 126 20.77 -9.35 -10.71
CA LYS A 126 20.31 -10.42 -11.60
C LYS A 126 21.50 -10.96 -12.39
N GLY A 127 21.87 -12.21 -12.13
CA GLY A 127 23.03 -12.88 -12.75
C GLY A 127 24.37 -12.74 -12.01
N LYS A 128 24.43 -11.98 -10.90
CA LYS A 128 25.64 -11.93 -10.08
C LYS A 128 25.72 -13.16 -9.17
N LYS A 129 26.90 -13.75 -9.05
CA LYS A 129 27.18 -14.79 -8.05
C LYS A 129 27.67 -14.11 -6.77
N LEU A 130 27.20 -14.61 -5.63
CA LEU A 130 27.69 -14.18 -4.32
C LEU A 130 29.12 -14.70 -4.11
N SER A 131 29.93 -13.95 -3.34
CA SER A 131 31.25 -14.42 -2.93
C SER A 131 31.13 -15.60 -1.96
N LEU A 132 32.17 -16.45 -1.90
CA LEU A 132 32.20 -17.60 -0.99
C LEU A 132 32.04 -17.16 0.47
N GLU A 133 32.73 -16.09 0.87
CA GLU A 133 32.62 -15.52 2.23
C GLU A 133 31.18 -15.07 2.56
N THR A 134 30.46 -14.49 1.60
CA THR A 134 29.07 -14.08 1.82
C THR A 134 28.16 -15.31 1.97
N ILE A 135 28.42 -16.36 1.19
CA ILE A 135 27.67 -17.62 1.26
C ILE A 135 27.86 -18.28 2.62
N GLU A 136 29.07 -18.30 3.16
CA GLU A 136 29.36 -18.83 4.50
C GLU A 136 28.65 -18.03 5.60
N LYS A 137 28.74 -16.70 5.57
CA LYS A 137 28.03 -15.83 6.53
C LYS A 137 26.51 -16.05 6.49
N LEU A 138 25.93 -16.27 5.31
CA LEU A 138 24.51 -16.57 5.16
C LEU A 138 24.17 -17.96 5.72
N ARG A 139 25.04 -18.95 5.50
CA ARG A 139 24.88 -20.31 6.03
C ARG A 139 24.90 -20.31 7.55
N ASP A 140 25.85 -19.61 8.17
CA ASP A 140 25.97 -19.54 9.62
C ASP A 140 24.74 -18.90 10.25
N LYS A 141 24.26 -17.78 9.69
CA LYS A 141 23.02 -17.12 10.12
C LYS A 141 21.78 -18.00 9.95
N ALA A 142 21.74 -18.83 8.91
CA ALA A 142 20.61 -19.75 8.69
C ALA A 142 20.61 -20.89 9.71
N LEU A 143 21.79 -21.42 10.06
CA LEU A 143 21.95 -22.47 11.06
C LEU A 143 21.70 -21.96 12.48
N SER A 144 22.07 -20.71 12.77
CA SER A 144 21.85 -20.08 14.08
C SER A 144 20.42 -19.59 14.29
N ARG A 145 19.52 -19.78 13.31
CA ARG A 145 18.15 -19.28 13.38
C ARG A 145 17.33 -20.13 14.36
N SER A 146 16.80 -19.49 15.41
CA SER A 146 15.93 -20.16 16.38
C SER A 146 14.71 -20.79 15.69
N PRO A 147 14.24 -21.96 16.18
CA PRO A 147 13.03 -22.57 15.68
C PRO A 147 11.83 -21.65 15.86
N MET A 148 10.84 -21.80 14.98
CA MET A 148 9.59 -21.04 15.05
C MET A 148 8.89 -21.26 16.39
N SER A 149 8.36 -20.19 16.99
CA SER A 149 7.56 -20.25 18.23
C SER A 149 6.34 -21.16 18.07
N GLU A 150 5.91 -21.84 19.13
CA GLU A 150 4.73 -22.71 19.12
C GLU A 150 3.44 -21.99 18.68
N GLU A 151 3.21 -20.75 19.12
CA GLU A 151 2.04 -19.95 18.70
C GLU A 151 1.96 -19.76 17.18
N THR A 152 3.10 -19.43 16.56
CA THR A 152 3.18 -19.26 15.10
C THR A 152 3.01 -20.60 14.37
N LYS A 153 3.54 -21.70 14.93
CA LYS A 153 3.32 -23.05 14.37
C LYS A 153 1.83 -23.41 14.35
N LEU A 154 1.11 -23.15 15.44
CA LEU A 154 -0.33 -23.41 15.52
C LEU A 154 -1.12 -22.59 14.50
N LYS A 155 -0.78 -21.31 14.30
CA LYS A 155 -1.37 -20.46 13.24
C LYS A 155 -1.12 -21.03 11.84
N CYS A 156 0.07 -21.57 11.57
CA CYS A 156 0.36 -22.23 10.30
C CYS A 156 -0.43 -23.53 10.11
N ILE A 157 -0.59 -24.34 11.17
CA ILE A 157 -1.33 -25.61 11.14
C ILE A 157 -2.83 -25.38 10.91
N ALA A 158 -3.42 -24.31 11.46
CA ALA A 158 -4.84 -24.00 11.32
C ALA A 158 -5.31 -23.93 9.85
N ASN A 159 -4.43 -23.52 8.92
CA ASN A 159 -4.73 -23.43 7.49
C ASN A 159 -4.41 -24.70 6.70
N THR A 160 -3.95 -25.77 7.36
CA THR A 160 -3.63 -27.04 6.71
C THR A 160 -4.86 -27.96 6.65
N ARG A 161 -4.92 -28.82 5.61
CA ARG A 161 -6.02 -29.78 5.46
C ARG A 161 -5.75 -31.02 6.32
N PRO A 162 -6.59 -31.33 7.32
CA PRO A 162 -6.41 -32.49 8.17
C PRO A 162 -6.58 -33.80 7.38
N VAL A 163 -5.94 -34.86 7.87
CA VAL A 163 -5.85 -36.16 7.19
C VAL A 163 -6.24 -37.29 8.12
N ILE A 164 -6.98 -38.26 7.58
CA ILE A 164 -7.40 -39.47 8.27
C ILE A 164 -6.71 -40.67 7.63
N LEU A 165 -6.11 -41.52 8.47
CA LEU A 165 -5.57 -42.81 8.08
C LEU A 165 -6.58 -43.91 8.43
N TYR A 166 -6.83 -44.80 7.49
CA TYR A 166 -7.66 -45.99 7.65
C TYR A 166 -6.83 -47.25 7.45
N ASN A 167 -7.15 -48.31 8.19
CA ASN A 167 -6.68 -49.66 7.91
C ASN A 167 -7.32 -50.20 6.62
N LEU A 168 -6.75 -51.26 6.05
CA LEU A 168 -7.37 -51.98 4.92
C LEU A 168 -8.79 -52.48 5.22
N ASN A 169 -9.06 -52.80 6.49
CA ASN A 169 -10.37 -53.27 6.98
C ASN A 169 -11.40 -52.12 7.12
N GLY A 170 -11.06 -50.89 6.75
CA GLY A 170 -11.93 -49.72 6.84
C GLY A 170 -12.03 -49.08 8.22
N THR A 171 -11.36 -49.63 9.25
CA THR A 171 -11.30 -49.03 10.59
C THR A 171 -10.39 -47.81 10.61
N VAL A 172 -10.76 -46.78 11.38
CA VAL A 172 -9.96 -45.56 11.53
C VAL A 172 -8.72 -45.87 12.37
N TYR A 173 -7.55 -45.61 11.82
CA TYR A 173 -6.28 -45.74 12.54
C TYR A 173 -5.95 -44.49 13.33
N GLY A 174 -6.16 -43.31 12.74
CA GLY A 174 -5.85 -42.05 13.40
C GLY A 174 -6.28 -40.84 12.58
N LYS A 175 -6.60 -39.75 13.28
CA LYS A 175 -6.88 -38.44 12.70
C LYS A 175 -5.71 -37.52 13.02
N TYR A 176 -5.15 -36.89 12.01
CA TYR A 176 -3.96 -36.03 12.12
C TYR A 176 -4.27 -34.63 11.60
N SER A 177 -3.71 -33.62 12.27
CA SER A 177 -3.89 -32.22 11.88
C SER A 177 -3.12 -31.91 10.59
N THR A 178 -1.96 -32.54 10.41
CA THR A 178 -1.09 -32.35 9.24
C THR A 178 -0.68 -33.68 8.59
N ILE A 179 -0.33 -33.61 7.30
CA ILE A 179 0.28 -34.74 6.57
C ILE A 179 1.61 -35.18 7.23
N ILE A 180 2.35 -34.24 7.81
CA ILE A 180 3.65 -34.51 8.43
C ILE A 180 3.48 -35.38 9.69
N GLU A 181 2.49 -35.09 10.53
CA GLU A 181 2.17 -35.92 11.70
C GLU A 181 1.73 -37.32 11.29
N ALA A 182 0.85 -37.42 10.28
CA ALA A 182 0.44 -38.71 9.73
C ALA A 182 1.64 -39.52 9.20
N ALA A 183 2.58 -38.85 8.53
CA ALA A 183 3.79 -39.48 7.98
C ALA A 183 4.73 -39.98 9.08
N LYS A 184 4.90 -39.20 10.15
CA LYS A 184 5.68 -39.62 11.33
C LYS A 184 5.06 -40.85 12.00
N ALA A 185 3.74 -40.89 12.15
CA ALA A 185 3.04 -42.01 12.79
C ALA A 185 3.23 -43.35 12.05
N ILE A 186 3.23 -43.34 10.70
CA ILE A 186 3.44 -44.55 9.88
C ILE A 186 4.90 -44.73 9.42
N ASN A 187 5.82 -43.98 10.03
CA ASN A 187 7.25 -43.95 9.72
C ASN A 187 7.52 -43.89 8.20
N CYS A 188 6.95 -42.89 7.53
CA CYS A 188 7.14 -42.65 6.11
C CYS A 188 7.47 -41.19 5.81
N ASN A 189 7.91 -40.92 4.57
CA ASN A 189 8.10 -39.55 4.10
C ASN A 189 6.73 -38.91 3.78
N GLU A 190 6.57 -37.62 4.09
CA GLU A 190 5.41 -36.79 3.74
C GLU A 190 5.06 -36.88 2.25
N LYS A 191 6.08 -36.91 1.38
CA LYS A 191 5.89 -37.05 -0.08
C LYS A 191 5.13 -38.32 -0.47
N THR A 192 5.30 -39.40 0.29
CA THR A 192 4.61 -40.68 0.04
C THR A 192 3.11 -40.54 0.28
N ILE A 193 2.72 -39.83 1.34
CA ILE A 193 1.31 -39.55 1.63
C ILE A 193 0.71 -38.60 0.59
N ARG A 194 1.43 -37.55 0.21
CA ARG A 194 0.97 -36.62 -0.84
C ARG A 194 0.71 -37.34 -2.17
N ARG A 195 1.63 -38.23 -2.59
CA ARG A 195 1.48 -39.04 -3.80
C ARG A 195 0.34 -40.06 -3.69
N ALA A 196 0.12 -40.62 -2.51
CA ALA A 196 -1.02 -41.51 -2.30
C ALA A 196 -2.35 -40.75 -2.45
N LEU A 197 -2.45 -39.53 -1.92
CA LEU A 197 -3.66 -38.70 -2.00
C LEU A 197 -4.05 -38.31 -3.44
N THR A 198 -3.10 -38.29 -4.38
CA THR A 198 -3.37 -38.05 -5.81
C THR A 198 -3.77 -39.32 -6.57
N THR A 199 -3.55 -40.49 -6.00
CA THR A 199 -3.86 -41.79 -6.62
C THR A 199 -5.29 -42.21 -6.27
N GLU A 200 -6.01 -42.84 -7.20
CA GLU A 200 -7.40 -43.30 -6.98
C GLU A 200 -7.54 -44.24 -5.78
N LYS A 201 -6.61 -45.19 -5.64
CA LYS A 201 -6.62 -46.18 -4.53
C LYS A 201 -6.27 -45.58 -3.17
N LYS A 202 -5.62 -44.41 -3.13
CA LYS A 202 -5.19 -43.71 -1.90
C LYS A 202 -4.35 -44.55 -0.93
N TRP A 203 -3.59 -45.50 -1.45
CA TRP A 203 -2.80 -46.43 -0.65
C TRP A 203 -1.45 -45.87 -0.24
N VAL A 204 -1.11 -46.05 1.03
CA VAL A 204 0.24 -45.86 1.56
C VAL A 204 0.77 -47.19 2.07
N LYS A 205 1.96 -47.56 1.60
CA LYS A 205 2.66 -48.82 1.93
C LYS A 205 1.82 -50.10 1.77
N ARG A 206 0.73 -50.07 0.97
CA ARG A 206 -0.23 -51.18 0.81
C ARG A 206 -0.88 -51.66 2.12
N GLN A 207 -0.81 -50.84 3.18
CA GLN A 207 -1.33 -51.16 4.52
C GLN A 207 -2.37 -50.13 4.99
N TRP A 208 -2.31 -48.90 4.46
CA TRP A 208 -3.10 -47.78 4.92
C TRP A 208 -3.80 -47.09 3.76
N ILE A 209 -5.02 -46.61 3.99
CA ILE A 209 -5.74 -45.75 3.05
C ILE A 209 -5.78 -44.34 3.62
N VAL A 210 -5.41 -43.34 2.83
CA VAL A 210 -5.35 -41.95 3.29
C VAL A 210 -6.46 -41.11 2.66
N LYS A 211 -7.22 -40.37 3.47
CA LYS A 211 -8.21 -39.42 2.97
C LYS A 211 -8.07 -38.08 3.69
N TYR A 212 -8.35 -36.99 2.97
CA TYR A 212 -8.56 -35.71 3.62
C TYR A 212 -9.80 -35.79 4.51
N ASN A 213 -9.74 -35.17 5.69
CA ASN A 213 -10.91 -34.99 6.51
C ASN A 213 -11.79 -33.91 5.87
N SER A 214 -12.94 -34.29 5.34
CA SER A 214 -13.92 -33.36 4.74
C SER A 214 -14.73 -32.66 5.84
N ASN A 215 -14.07 -31.98 6.77
CA ASN A 215 -14.73 -30.98 7.60
C ASN A 215 -14.42 -29.63 6.98
N LYS A 216 -15.25 -29.24 6.02
CA LYS A 216 -15.42 -27.86 5.61
C LYS A 216 -16.87 -27.50 5.84
#